data_AF-A0A1I8GJH0-F1
#
_entry.id   AF-A0A1I8GJH0-F1
#
_cell.length_a   1.000
_cell.length_b   1.000
_cell.length_c   1.000
_cell.angle_alpha   90.00
_cell.angle_beta   90.00
_cell.angle_gamma   90.00
#
_symmetry.space_group_name_H-M   'P 1'
#
loop_
_entity.id
_entity.type
_entity.pdbx_description
1 polymer ?
#
loop_
_entity_poly.entity_id
_entity_poly.type
_entity_poly.pdbx_seq_one_letter_code
_entity_poly.pdbx_strand_id
1 'polypeptide(L)'
;SSECSKCPAGTYASESGSSKCHDCDLNFALKRRIGMAHCDLCPDSGSTFGTEKCHRKLRMSCEGYRYYDFLLKGCKKSIDNDLKTYGVLTYGEGISSKGEGGGSLFSRYYYKYTLDQIASVKGLISWQGDPVDSTSLEIILKDSNKNHIKNCKTKVDILNPYSVHCSAFDVKFLAIAIFGDTWKSAAIYIAEIALYAE
;
A
#
# COMPACT_ATOMS: atom_id res chain seq x y z
N SER A 1 -6.66 -15.94 -34.29
CA SER A 1 -7.19 -14.87 -33.43
C SER A 1 -6.08 -14.50 -32.46
N SER A 2 -5.45 -13.34 -32.60
CA SER A 2 -4.43 -12.85 -31.68
C SER A 2 -5.12 -12.23 -30.48
N GLU A 3 -5.02 -12.85 -29.31
CA GLU A 3 -5.49 -12.24 -28.07
C GLU A 3 -4.73 -10.92 -27.85
N CYS A 4 -5.43 -9.79 -27.87
CA CYS A 4 -4.84 -8.52 -27.47
C CYS A 4 -4.54 -8.59 -25.96
N SER A 5 -3.26 -8.60 -25.60
CA SER A 5 -2.83 -8.57 -24.20
C SER A 5 -3.32 -7.28 -23.55
N LYS A 6 -4.11 -7.40 -22.49
CA LYS A 6 -4.62 -6.23 -21.76
C LYS A 6 -3.46 -5.53 -21.04
N CYS A 7 -3.40 -4.19 -21.10
CA CYS A 7 -2.35 -3.44 -20.41
C CYS A 7 -2.35 -3.69 -18.89
N PRO A 8 -1.17 -3.86 -18.26
CA PRO A 8 -1.04 -4.03 -16.81
C PRO A 8 -1.54 -2.79 -16.06
N ALA A 9 -1.73 -2.90 -14.74
CA ALA A 9 -2.03 -1.73 -13.92
C ALA A 9 -0.91 -0.68 -14.04
N GLY A 10 -1.25 0.60 -13.85
CA GLY A 10 -0.34 1.72 -14.11
C GLY A 10 -0.16 2.11 -15.59
N THR A 11 -0.72 1.38 -16.57
CA THR A 11 -0.57 1.71 -18.01
C THR A 11 -1.86 1.55 -18.82
N TYR A 12 -2.23 2.43 -19.74
CA TYR A 12 -3.48 2.35 -20.52
C TYR A 12 -3.23 2.19 -22.03
N ALA A 13 -4.26 1.75 -22.75
CA ALA A 13 -4.29 1.76 -24.22
C ALA A 13 -5.58 2.43 -24.68
N SER A 14 -5.47 3.58 -25.35
CA SER A 14 -6.62 4.36 -25.79
C SER A 14 -7.40 3.72 -26.95
N GLU A 15 -6.75 2.86 -27.74
CA GLU A 15 -7.32 2.22 -28.92
C GLU A 15 -7.54 0.73 -28.72
N SER A 16 -8.71 0.26 -29.16
CA SER A 16 -9.04 -1.17 -29.15
C SER A 16 -8.10 -1.95 -30.06
N GLY A 17 -7.30 -2.84 -29.47
CA GLY A 17 -6.33 -3.66 -30.21
C GLY A 17 -4.91 -3.09 -30.30
N SER A 18 -4.62 -1.95 -29.65
CA SER A 18 -3.25 -1.45 -29.52
C SER A 18 -2.36 -2.45 -28.78
N SER A 19 -1.15 -2.67 -29.30
CA SER A 19 -0.09 -3.46 -28.65
C SER A 19 0.79 -2.64 -27.70
N LYS A 20 0.59 -1.31 -27.68
CA LYS A 20 1.37 -0.38 -26.85
C LYS A 20 0.54 0.10 -25.67
N CYS A 21 1.14 0.03 -24.48
CA CYS A 21 0.60 0.58 -23.25
C CYS A 21 1.35 1.86 -22.88
N HIS A 22 0.61 2.89 -22.50
CA HIS A 22 1.12 4.19 -22.08
C HIS A 22 1.07 4.31 -20.57
N ASP A 23 2.14 4.78 -19.93
CA ASP A 23 2.17 4.98 -18.48
C ASP A 23 1.13 6.01 -18.03
N CYS A 24 0.43 5.72 -16.93
CA CYS A 24 -0.34 6.72 -16.20
C CYS A 24 0.63 7.54 -15.34
N ASP A 25 0.48 8.85 -15.35
CA ASP A 25 1.23 9.71 -14.43
C ASP A 25 0.68 9.51 -13.02
N LEU A 26 1.38 8.73 -12.20
CA LEU A 26 0.95 8.41 -10.84
C LEU A 26 0.87 9.63 -9.91
N ASN A 27 1.40 10.79 -10.34
CA ASN A 27 1.21 12.06 -9.64
C ASN A 27 -0.17 12.68 -9.89
N PHE A 28 -0.92 12.24 -10.91
CA PHE A 28 -2.21 12.86 -11.29
C PHE A 28 -3.29 11.86 -11.72
N ALA A 29 -2.94 10.62 -12.06
CA ALA A 29 -3.86 9.67 -12.64
C ALA A 29 -3.55 8.22 -12.26
N LEU A 30 -4.56 7.52 -11.74
CA LEU A 30 -4.41 6.13 -11.29
C LEU A 30 -5.05 5.17 -12.29
N LYS A 31 -4.40 4.03 -12.51
CA LYS A 31 -5.02 2.89 -13.19
C LYS A 31 -5.15 1.71 -12.23
N ARG A 32 -6.38 1.46 -11.80
CA ARG A 32 -6.72 0.47 -10.78
C ARG A 32 -7.05 -0.93 -11.32
N ARG A 33 -7.18 -1.11 -12.64
CA ARG A 33 -7.59 -2.39 -13.26
C ARG A 33 -6.81 -2.67 -14.55
N ILE A 34 -6.60 -3.94 -14.85
CA ILE A 34 -6.13 -4.38 -16.17
C ILE A 34 -7.08 -3.90 -17.27
N GLY A 35 -6.52 -3.49 -18.41
CA GLY A 35 -7.31 -3.18 -19.62
C GLY A 35 -8.13 -1.87 -19.60
N MET A 36 -7.83 -0.92 -18.70
CA MET A 36 -8.45 0.42 -18.79
C MET A 36 -8.03 1.14 -20.08
N ALA A 37 -9.01 1.82 -20.69
CA ALA A 37 -8.82 2.63 -21.89
C ALA A 37 -8.25 4.04 -21.60
N HIS A 38 -8.44 4.52 -20.36
CA HIS A 38 -7.94 5.81 -19.86
C HIS A 38 -7.53 5.66 -18.39
N CYS A 39 -6.68 6.56 -17.88
CA CYS A 39 -6.37 6.65 -16.44
C CYS A 39 -7.51 7.40 -15.69
N ASP A 40 -7.73 7.10 -14.40
CA ASP A 40 -8.63 7.92 -13.57
C ASP A 40 -8.00 9.29 -13.38
N LEU A 41 -8.62 10.35 -13.92
CA LEU A 41 -8.13 11.73 -13.76
C LEU A 41 -8.76 12.34 -12.51
N CYS A 42 -8.02 12.36 -11.40
CA CYS A 42 -8.38 13.13 -10.22
C CYS A 42 -7.23 14.10 -9.87
N PRO A 43 -7.54 15.36 -9.51
CA PRO A 43 -6.51 16.28 -9.01
C PRO A 43 -5.69 15.66 -7.88
N ASP A 44 -4.42 16.06 -7.78
CA ASP A 44 -3.50 15.68 -6.70
C ASP A 44 -3.39 14.16 -6.45
N SER A 45 -3.21 13.40 -7.52
CA SER A 45 -3.12 11.93 -7.50
C SER A 45 -4.33 11.22 -6.87
N GLY A 46 -5.51 11.85 -6.90
CA GLY A 46 -6.71 11.29 -6.28
C GLY A 46 -7.20 9.99 -6.91
N SER A 47 -8.13 9.31 -6.25
CA SER A 47 -8.76 8.09 -6.76
C SER A 47 -10.27 8.16 -6.65
N THR A 48 -10.98 7.63 -7.63
CA THR A 48 -12.44 7.54 -7.56
C THR A 48 -12.97 6.27 -6.90
N PHE A 49 -12.11 5.29 -6.65
CA PHE A 49 -12.51 3.93 -6.25
C PHE A 49 -13.57 3.28 -7.15
N GLY A 50 -13.72 3.73 -8.41
CA GLY A 50 -14.71 3.20 -9.35
C GLY A 50 -16.07 3.90 -9.25
N THR A 51 -16.12 5.00 -8.51
CA THR A 51 -17.24 5.95 -8.49
C THR A 51 -16.93 7.15 -9.39
N GLU A 52 -17.80 8.16 -9.41
CA GLU A 52 -17.55 9.45 -10.07
C GLU A 52 -16.92 10.49 -9.12
N LYS A 53 -16.79 10.17 -7.83
CA LYS A 53 -16.29 11.09 -6.81
C LYS A 53 -14.78 10.92 -6.63
N CYS A 54 -14.01 11.99 -6.83
CA CYS A 54 -12.59 11.99 -6.52
C CYS A 54 -12.35 12.04 -5.00
N HIS A 55 -11.44 11.19 -4.54
CA HIS A 55 -10.88 11.21 -3.20
C HIS A 55 -9.40 11.58 -3.30
N ARG A 56 -8.97 12.62 -2.58
CA ARG A 56 -7.58 13.10 -2.63
C ARG A 56 -6.63 12.09 -1.98
N LYS A 57 -5.42 11.93 -2.53
CA LYS A 57 -4.34 11.15 -1.89
C LYS A 57 -3.86 11.90 -0.64
N LEU A 58 -3.69 11.17 0.46
CA LEU A 58 -3.15 11.71 1.70
C LEU A 58 -1.62 11.66 1.67
N ARG A 59 -0.99 12.75 2.11
CA ARG A 59 0.47 12.80 2.30
C ARG A 59 0.88 12.11 3.60
N MET A 60 1.95 11.34 3.50
CA MET A 60 2.44 10.46 4.55
C MET A 60 3.95 10.59 4.69
N SER A 61 4.46 10.37 5.90
CA SER A 61 5.90 10.30 6.19
C SER A 61 6.21 9.09 7.05
N CYS A 62 7.41 8.52 6.90
CA CYS A 62 7.87 7.37 7.66
C CYS A 62 8.29 7.73 9.10
N GLU A 63 7.83 6.96 10.10
CA GLU A 63 8.13 7.18 11.52
C GLU A 63 9.06 6.09 12.10
N GLY A 64 10.07 6.50 12.89
CA GLY A 64 10.58 5.64 13.96
C GLY A 64 11.70 4.66 13.62
N TYR A 65 12.65 5.03 12.77
CA TYR A 65 13.74 4.15 12.31
C TYR A 65 15.16 4.66 12.63
N ARG A 66 15.38 5.29 13.78
CA ARG A 66 16.69 5.91 14.12
C ARG A 66 17.90 4.95 14.07
N TYR A 67 17.68 3.65 14.24
CA TYR A 67 18.75 2.64 14.27
C TYR A 67 18.78 1.71 13.04
N TYR A 68 17.70 1.68 12.25
CA TYR A 68 17.52 0.74 11.14
C TYR A 68 17.33 1.48 9.81
N ASP A 69 18.43 2.01 9.27
CA ASP A 69 18.43 2.79 8.02
C ASP A 69 17.82 2.02 6.84
N PHE A 70 18.01 0.69 6.78
CA PHE A 70 17.39 -0.16 5.76
C PHE A 70 15.85 -0.13 5.81
N LEU A 71 15.26 -0.18 7.01
CA LEU A 71 13.80 -0.11 7.18
C LEU A 71 13.26 1.28 6.81
N LEU A 72 14.00 2.35 7.14
CA LEU A 72 13.64 3.70 6.74
C LEU A 72 13.65 3.85 5.22
N LYS A 73 14.70 3.35 4.55
CA LYS A 73 14.83 3.36 3.09
C LYS A 73 13.70 2.57 2.43
N GLY A 74 13.40 1.38 2.93
CA GLY A 74 12.29 0.56 2.43
C GLY A 74 10.93 1.24 2.62
N CYS A 75 10.69 1.84 3.80
CA CYS A 75 9.46 2.60 4.05
C CYS A 75 9.33 3.77 3.07
N LYS A 76 10.41 4.53 2.83
CA LYS A 76 10.38 5.67 1.90
C LYS A 76 10.02 5.24 0.48
N LYS A 77 10.56 4.11 0.02
CA LYS A 77 10.20 3.52 -1.29
C LYS A 77 8.72 3.19 -1.39
N SER A 78 8.09 2.73 -0.31
CA SER A 78 6.66 2.41 -0.33
C SER A 78 5.71 3.61 -0.44
N ILE A 79 6.22 4.85 -0.47
CA ILE A 79 5.44 6.08 -0.57
C ILE A 79 6.11 7.12 -1.48
N ASP A 80 6.98 6.67 -2.40
CA ASP A 80 7.76 7.56 -3.28
C ASP A 80 7.09 7.84 -4.63
N ASN A 81 5.89 7.29 -4.87
CA ASN A 81 5.16 7.36 -6.13
C ASN A 81 5.87 6.64 -7.31
N ASP A 82 6.80 5.72 -7.05
CA ASP A 82 7.49 4.95 -8.09
C ASP A 82 7.24 3.44 -7.94
N LEU A 83 6.35 2.90 -8.77
CA LEU A 83 6.03 1.47 -8.79
C LEU A 83 7.20 0.56 -9.23
N LYS A 84 8.29 1.12 -9.75
CA LYS A 84 9.50 0.36 -10.11
C LYS A 84 10.44 0.17 -8.93
N THR A 85 10.27 0.94 -7.86
CA THR A 85 10.98 0.70 -6.61
C THR A 85 10.08 -0.01 -5.61
N TYR A 86 10.68 -0.68 -4.63
CA TYR A 86 9.93 -1.29 -3.54
C TYR A 86 10.74 -1.37 -2.25
N GLY A 87 10.03 -1.25 -1.14
CA GLY A 87 10.51 -1.62 0.18
C GLY A 87 10.33 -3.11 0.42
N VAL A 88 11.27 -3.73 1.15
CA VAL A 88 11.16 -5.12 1.58
C VAL A 88 10.91 -5.15 3.08
N LEU A 89 9.81 -5.77 3.48
CA LEU A 89 9.52 -6.16 4.84
C LEU A 89 9.75 -7.65 4.98
N THR A 90 10.85 -8.04 5.61
CA THR A 90 11.13 -9.43 5.93
C THR A 90 10.65 -9.75 7.34
N TYR A 91 10.00 -10.90 7.50
CA TYR A 91 9.86 -11.53 8.81
C TYR A 91 11.26 -11.87 9.34
N GLY A 92 11.60 -11.42 10.54
CA GLY A 92 12.86 -11.78 11.20
C GLY A 92 12.57 -12.59 12.46
N GLU A 93 13.29 -13.69 12.61
CA GLU A 93 13.30 -14.54 13.80
C GLU A 93 13.42 -13.71 15.09
N GLY A 94 12.66 -14.11 16.10
CA GLY A 94 12.49 -13.37 17.33
C GLY A 94 13.82 -13.12 18.04
N ILE A 95 14.11 -11.85 18.33
CA ILE A 95 15.01 -11.52 19.42
C ILE A 95 14.22 -11.74 20.71
N SER A 96 14.56 -12.79 21.44
CA SER A 96 14.03 -13.06 22.78
C SER A 96 14.45 -11.94 23.74
N SER A 97 13.62 -10.91 23.89
CA SER A 97 13.69 -10.11 25.11
C SER A 97 12.96 -10.91 26.20
N LYS A 98 13.72 -11.49 27.14
CA LYS A 98 13.18 -12.03 28.39
C LYS A 98 12.49 -10.89 29.15
N GLY A 99 11.20 -10.70 28.90
CA GLY A 99 10.30 -10.01 29.81
C GLY A 99 9.79 -11.02 30.83
N GLU A 100 9.94 -10.70 32.11
CA GLU A 100 9.31 -11.45 33.21
C GLU A 100 7.80 -11.45 33.00
N GLY A 101 7.25 -12.58 32.54
CA GLY A 101 5.81 -12.72 32.24
C GLY A 101 5.53 -13.42 30.91
N GLY A 102 6.01 -14.65 30.77
CA GLY A 102 5.42 -15.75 29.98
C GLY A 102 4.54 -15.46 28.74
N GLY A 103 4.94 -14.55 27.85
CA GLY A 103 4.33 -14.35 26.54
C GLY A 103 5.40 -14.30 25.46
N SER A 104 5.35 -15.20 24.48
CA SER A 104 6.24 -15.16 23.31
C SER A 104 6.05 -13.85 22.54
N LEU A 105 7.05 -12.97 22.56
CA LEU A 105 7.09 -11.75 21.76
C LEU A 105 7.53 -12.09 20.34
N PHE A 106 6.57 -12.22 19.42
CA PHE A 106 6.86 -12.23 17.98
C PHE A 106 7.17 -10.80 17.51
N SER A 107 8.42 -10.54 17.11
CA SER A 107 8.79 -9.24 16.51
C SER A 107 8.13 -9.10 15.14
N ARG A 108 6.96 -8.46 15.10
CA ARG A 108 6.34 -8.00 13.86
C ARG A 108 7.12 -6.77 13.37
N TYR A 109 7.78 -6.85 12.22
CA TYR A 109 8.29 -5.67 11.54
C TYR A 109 7.11 -4.93 10.89
N TYR A 110 7.04 -3.62 11.12
CA TYR A 110 6.02 -2.77 10.54
C TYR A 110 6.67 -1.59 9.83
N TYR A 111 6.19 -1.26 8.64
CA TYR A 111 6.26 0.13 8.20
C TYR A 111 5.26 0.97 8.99
N LYS A 112 5.74 2.06 9.56
CA LYS A 112 4.98 3.01 10.38
C LYS A 112 5.00 4.35 9.66
N TYR A 113 3.81 4.93 9.54
CA TYR A 113 3.63 6.18 8.84
C TYR A 113 2.82 7.15 9.68
N THR A 114 3.11 8.42 9.49
CA THR A 114 2.35 9.54 10.04
C THR A 114 1.72 10.31 8.90
N LEU A 115 0.43 10.60 8.99
CA LEU A 115 -0.24 11.51 8.07
C LEU A 115 0.15 12.95 8.42
N ASP A 116 0.36 13.79 7.41
CA ASP A 116 0.69 15.21 7.65
C ASP A 116 -0.41 15.91 8.47
N GLN A 117 -1.67 15.56 8.19
CA GLN A 117 -2.86 16.08 8.87
C GLN A 117 -3.76 14.93 9.33
N ILE A 118 -4.56 15.17 10.37
CA ILE A 118 -5.62 14.23 10.78
C ILE A 118 -6.63 14.13 9.63
N ALA A 119 -7.05 12.92 9.27
CA ALA A 119 -7.90 12.72 8.11
C ALA A 119 -9.00 11.68 8.35
N SER A 120 -10.12 11.88 7.64
CA SER A 120 -11.17 10.89 7.47
C SER A 120 -10.85 10.01 6.26
N VAL A 121 -10.20 8.88 6.51
CA VAL A 121 -9.79 7.92 5.48
C VAL A 121 -11.03 7.25 4.90
N LYS A 122 -11.09 7.18 3.57
CA LYS A 122 -12.17 6.54 2.80
C LYS A 122 -11.75 5.20 2.23
N GLY A 123 -10.49 5.09 1.85
CA GLY A 123 -9.94 3.86 1.31
C GLY A 123 -8.43 3.94 1.19
N LEU A 124 -7.86 2.82 0.75
CA LEU A 124 -6.45 2.67 0.52
C LEU A 124 -6.23 1.85 -0.75
N ILE A 125 -5.05 2.04 -1.34
CA ILE A 125 -4.56 1.27 -2.46
C ILE A 125 -3.11 0.87 -2.14
N SER A 126 -2.77 -0.39 -2.39
CA SER A 126 -1.41 -0.90 -2.22
C SER A 126 -0.97 -1.64 -3.47
N TRP A 127 0.27 -1.41 -3.88
CA TRP A 127 0.93 -2.07 -5.01
C TRP A 127 2.10 -2.92 -4.51
N GLN A 128 2.30 -4.07 -5.15
CA GLN A 128 3.41 -4.95 -4.82
C GLN A 128 4.66 -4.61 -5.62
N GLY A 129 5.81 -4.89 -5.03
CA GLY A 129 7.08 -5.02 -5.75
C GLY A 129 7.27 -6.42 -6.33
N ASP A 130 8.44 -6.65 -6.91
CA ASP A 130 8.88 -7.92 -7.51
C ASP A 130 9.82 -8.66 -6.53
N PRO A 131 9.61 -9.95 -6.20
CA PRO A 131 8.53 -10.84 -6.66
C PRO A 131 7.16 -10.55 -6.08
N VAL A 132 6.14 -10.85 -6.90
CA VAL A 132 4.73 -10.84 -6.52
C VAL A 132 4.44 -12.06 -5.64
N ASP A 133 4.04 -11.83 -4.39
CA ASP A 133 3.64 -12.88 -3.45
C ASP A 133 2.20 -12.66 -2.97
N SER A 134 1.39 -13.71 -2.83
CA SER A 134 -0.02 -13.63 -2.44
C SER A 134 -0.24 -13.34 -0.95
N THR A 135 0.65 -12.59 -0.32
CA THR A 135 0.58 -12.29 1.10
C THR A 135 -0.48 -11.23 1.40
N SER A 136 -1.33 -11.50 2.39
CA SER A 136 -2.31 -10.53 2.87
C SER A 136 -1.63 -9.50 3.76
N LEU A 137 -1.85 -8.22 3.48
CA LEU A 137 -1.42 -7.11 4.33
C LEU A 137 -2.51 -6.76 5.32
N GLU A 138 -2.12 -6.61 6.58
CA GLU A 138 -2.98 -5.98 7.59
C GLU A 138 -2.51 -4.55 7.83
N ILE A 139 -3.42 -3.61 7.69
CA ILE A 139 -3.18 -2.18 7.80
C ILE A 139 -3.91 -1.68 9.03
N ILE A 140 -3.18 -1.09 9.96
CA ILE A 140 -3.66 -0.67 11.26
C ILE A 140 -3.74 0.85 11.28
N LEU A 141 -4.96 1.38 11.41
CA LEU A 141 -5.25 2.81 11.53
C LEU A 141 -5.32 3.22 12.99
N LYS A 142 -4.74 4.37 13.33
CA LYS A 142 -4.65 4.89 14.70
C LYS A 142 -4.90 6.38 14.79
N ASP A 143 -5.40 6.80 15.95
CA ASP A 143 -5.69 8.21 16.27
C ASP A 143 -4.42 8.99 16.66
N SER A 144 -4.55 10.28 16.96
CA SER A 144 -3.43 11.14 17.39
C SER A 144 -2.75 10.69 18.71
N ASN A 145 -3.43 9.90 19.53
CA ASN A 145 -2.91 9.32 20.76
C ASN A 145 -2.30 7.93 20.54
N LYS A 146 -2.22 7.47 19.28
CA LYS A 146 -1.77 6.14 18.86
C LYS A 146 -2.70 5.00 19.34
N ASN A 147 -3.93 5.32 19.73
CA ASN A 147 -4.95 4.32 20.01
C ASN A 147 -5.38 3.66 18.70
N HIS A 148 -5.71 2.37 18.79
CA HIS A 148 -6.25 1.62 17.67
C HIS A 148 -7.62 2.18 17.24
N ILE A 149 -7.81 2.37 15.94
CA ILE A 149 -9.11 2.71 15.35
C ILE A 149 -9.67 1.51 14.59
N LYS A 150 -8.89 0.96 13.63
CA LYS A 150 -9.39 -0.07 12.71
C LYS A 150 -8.25 -0.88 12.09
N ASN A 151 -8.50 -2.17 11.86
CA ASN A 151 -7.66 -3.01 11.01
C ASN A 151 -8.32 -3.19 9.64
N CYS A 152 -7.51 -3.07 8.59
CA CYS A 152 -7.93 -3.21 7.21
C CYS A 152 -7.07 -4.28 6.55
N LYS A 153 -7.71 -5.35 6.09
CA LYS A 153 -7.03 -6.45 5.41
C LYS A 153 -7.12 -6.24 3.92
N THR A 154 -5.97 -6.22 3.24
CA THR A 154 -5.91 -6.14 1.77
C THR A 154 -5.08 -7.29 1.21
N LYS A 155 -5.43 -7.74 0.01
CA LYS A 155 -4.57 -8.62 -0.79
C LYS A 155 -3.77 -7.74 -1.73
N VAL A 156 -2.45 -7.89 -1.71
CA VAL A 156 -1.58 -7.16 -2.62
C VAL A 156 -1.57 -7.91 -3.95
N ASP A 157 -2.12 -7.30 -4.99
CA ASP A 157 -2.08 -7.80 -6.35
C ASP A 157 -1.70 -6.62 -7.26
N ILE A 158 -0.55 -6.71 -7.95
CA ILE A 158 -0.10 -5.68 -8.91
C ILE A 158 -1.15 -5.50 -10.01
N LEU A 159 -1.86 -6.56 -10.38
CA LEU A 159 -2.82 -6.58 -11.47
C LEU A 159 -4.18 -5.99 -11.08
N ASN A 160 -4.52 -6.10 -9.79
CA ASN A 160 -5.74 -5.55 -9.21
C ASN A 160 -5.40 -4.96 -7.84
N PRO A 161 -4.89 -3.72 -7.76
CA PRO A 161 -4.62 -3.10 -6.47
C PRO A 161 -5.96 -2.89 -5.76
N TYR A 162 -6.35 -3.88 -4.94
CA TYR A 162 -7.68 -3.98 -4.36
C TYR A 162 -7.91 -2.82 -3.40
N SER A 163 -8.98 -2.07 -3.64
CA SER A 163 -9.52 -1.09 -2.71
C SER A 163 -10.40 -1.82 -1.70
N VAL A 164 -9.92 -1.93 -0.46
CA VAL A 164 -10.79 -2.36 0.65
C VAL A 164 -11.54 -1.12 1.14
N HIS A 165 -12.83 -1.27 1.45
CA HIS A 165 -13.63 -0.28 2.18
C HIS A 165 -13.08 -0.11 3.62
N CYS A 166 -11.89 0.45 3.70
CA CYS A 166 -11.15 0.80 4.91
C CYS A 166 -11.44 2.26 5.24
N SER A 167 -12.69 2.53 5.62
CA SER A 167 -13.08 3.85 6.09
C SER A 167 -12.85 3.98 7.60
N ALA A 168 -12.29 5.12 8.02
CA ALA A 168 -12.08 5.46 9.42
C ALA A 168 -11.97 6.98 9.57
N PHE A 169 -12.41 7.50 10.72
CA PHE A 169 -12.33 8.91 11.09
C PHE A 169 -11.15 9.14 12.05
N ASP A 170 -10.71 10.39 12.16
CA ASP A 170 -9.67 10.83 13.11
C ASP A 170 -8.34 10.07 13.02
N VAL A 171 -7.96 9.65 11.81
CA VAL A 171 -6.71 8.91 11.60
C VAL A 171 -5.53 9.88 11.57
N LYS A 172 -4.46 9.55 12.31
CA LYS A 172 -3.17 10.27 12.27
C LYS A 172 -2.00 9.34 11.97
N PHE A 173 -2.05 8.09 12.40
CA PHE A 173 -0.98 7.11 12.18
C PHE A 173 -1.46 5.85 11.47
N LEU A 174 -0.54 5.23 10.75
CA LEU A 174 -0.71 3.99 10.01
C LEU A 174 0.42 3.03 10.39
N ALA A 175 0.11 1.75 10.55
CA ALA A 175 1.13 0.70 10.54
C ALA A 175 0.73 -0.43 9.60
N ILE A 176 1.68 -0.98 8.85
CA ILE A 176 1.48 -2.16 8.00
C ILE A 176 2.10 -3.37 8.68
N ALA A 177 1.30 -4.41 8.87
CA ALA A 177 1.65 -5.65 9.53
C ALA A 177 1.57 -6.82 8.54
N ILE A 178 2.48 -7.78 8.72
CA ILE A 178 2.43 -9.08 8.05
C ILE A 178 1.73 -10.06 8.99
N PHE A 179 0.69 -10.74 8.50
CA PHE A 179 0.09 -11.89 9.17
C PHE A 179 0.38 -13.13 8.33
N GLY A 180 1.32 -13.97 8.79
CA GLY A 180 1.66 -15.22 8.13
C GLY A 180 1.24 -16.41 8.99
N ASP A 181 0.48 -17.33 8.42
CA ASP A 181 0.28 -18.66 9.01
C ASP A 181 1.52 -19.50 8.65
N THR A 182 2.28 -19.87 9.68
CA THR A 182 3.30 -20.95 9.69
C THR A 182 4.61 -20.76 8.89
N TRP A 183 5.72 -20.71 9.65
CA TRP A 183 7.09 -21.20 9.38
C TRP A 183 7.84 -20.85 8.08
N LYS A 184 7.24 -20.18 7.10
CA LYS A 184 7.94 -19.63 5.95
C LYS A 184 8.33 -18.18 6.24
N SER A 185 9.59 -17.82 6.00
CA SER A 185 10.03 -16.43 5.98
C SER A 185 9.21 -15.67 4.93
N ALA A 186 8.15 -14.98 5.38
CA ALA A 186 7.36 -14.13 4.52
C ALA A 186 8.13 -12.82 4.33
N ALA A 187 8.53 -12.56 3.09
CA ALA A 187 9.01 -11.25 2.66
C ALA A 187 7.89 -10.59 1.85
N ILE A 188 7.54 -9.36 2.20
CA ILE A 188 6.62 -8.58 1.39
C ILE A 188 7.37 -7.44 0.72
N TYR A 189 7.17 -7.35 -0.59
CA TYR A 189 7.69 -6.31 -1.45
C TYR A 189 6.57 -5.28 -1.63
N ILE A 190 6.69 -4.10 -1.03
CA ILE A 190 5.69 -3.03 -1.14
C ILE A 190 6.26 -1.97 -2.08
N ALA A 191 5.68 -1.86 -3.27
CA ALA A 191 6.06 -0.83 -4.23
C ALA A 191 5.49 0.53 -3.82
N GLU A 192 4.18 0.58 -3.52
CA GLU A 192 3.53 1.81 -3.12
C GLU A 192 2.34 1.52 -2.20
N ILE A 193 2.06 2.41 -1.25
CA ILE A 193 0.81 2.45 -0.50
C ILE A 193 0.29 3.88 -0.43
N ALA A 194 -1.01 4.04 -0.70
CA ALA A 194 -1.68 5.32 -0.68
C ALA A 194 -3.00 5.23 0.09
N LEU A 195 -3.23 6.19 0.99
CA LEU A 195 -4.54 6.40 1.63
C LEU A 195 -5.24 7.58 0.96
N TYR A 196 -6.57 7.53 0.95
CA TYR A 196 -7.39 8.55 0.31
C TYR A 196 -8.48 9.03 1.27
N ALA A 197 -8.80 10.31 1.18
CA ALA A 197 -9.88 10.96 1.93
C ALA A 197 -10.82 11.71 0.99
N GLU A 198 -11.98 12.11 1.51
CA GLU A 198 -12.77 13.17 0.88
C GLU A 198 -12.03 14.51 0.84
#